data_AF-A0A955APG3-F1
#
_entry.id   AF-A0A955APG3-F1
#
_cell.length_a   1.000
_cell.length_b   1.000
_cell.length_c   1.000
_cell.angle_alpha   90.00
_cell.angle_beta   90.00
_cell.angle_gamma   90.00
#
_symmetry.space_group_name_H-M   'P 1'
#
loop_
_entity.id
_entity.type
_entity.pdbx_description
1 polymer ?
#
loop_
_entity_poly.entity_id
_entity_poly.type
_entity_poly.pdbx_seq_one_letter_code
_entity_poly.pdbx_strand_id
1 'polypeptide(L)'
;MLFLYDELRKLAQQRLAKENPGQTLQATALVHEAYLRLNAGKNSSSWDSTGHFFAAAALTMRRILVDNARRKNSAKHGGHLDQIELNE
;
A
#
# COMPACT_ATOMS: atom_id res chain seq x y z
N MET A 1 8.75 14.41 -12.55
CA MET A 1 8.54 13.06 -11.98
C MET A 1 9.02 12.93 -10.52
N LEU A 2 10.01 13.70 -10.05
CA LEU A 2 10.53 13.67 -8.66
C LEU A 2 9.56 14.20 -7.58
N PHE A 3 8.80 15.27 -7.87
CA PHE A 3 7.86 15.85 -6.89
C PHE A 3 6.73 14.90 -6.49
N LEU A 4 6.26 14.07 -7.43
CA LEU A 4 5.19 13.10 -7.15
C LEU A 4 5.67 11.99 -6.20
N TYR A 5 6.93 11.56 -6.33
CA TYR A 5 7.51 10.51 -5.49
C TYR A 5 7.77 10.99 -4.06
N ASP A 6 8.19 12.25 -3.91
CA ASP A 6 8.40 12.85 -2.59
C ASP A 6 7.09 13.00 -1.80
N GLU A 7 6.03 13.45 -2.47
CA GLU A 7 4.69 13.55 -1.87
C GLU A 7 4.14 12.18 -1.46
N LEU A 8 4.30 11.15 -2.30
CA LEU A 8 3.93 9.79 -1.95
C LEU A 8 4.75 9.24 -0.79
N ARG A 9 6.04 9.57 -0.71
CA ARG A 9 6.91 9.15 0.39
C ARG A 9 6.49 9.81 1.70
N LYS A 10 6.18 11.10 1.71
CA LYS A 10 5.64 11.79 2.89
C LYS A 10 4.33 11.18 3.34
N LEU A 11 3.43 10.89 2.39
CA LEU A 11 2.16 10.22 2.67
C LEU A 11 2.38 8.83 3.30
N ALA A 12 3.30 8.03 2.74
CA ALA A 12 3.66 6.72 3.26
C ALA A 12 4.25 6.80 4.69
N GLN A 13 5.13 7.77 4.94
CA GLN A 13 5.70 8.01 6.27
C GLN A 13 4.62 8.37 7.30
N GLN A 14 3.70 9.28 6.95
CA GLN A 14 2.58 9.64 7.83
C GLN A 14 1.67 8.46 8.15
N ARG A 15 1.48 7.53 7.20
CA ARG A 15 0.69 6.31 7.44
C ARG A 15 1.42 5.34 8.34
N LEU A 16 2.70 5.10 8.09
CA LEU A 16 3.52 4.23 8.95
C LEU A 16 3.69 4.79 10.38
N ALA A 17 3.70 6.12 10.55
CA ALA A 17 3.75 6.74 11.87
C ALA A 17 2.48 6.50 12.72
N LYS A 18 1.34 6.19 12.08
CA LYS A 18 0.09 5.83 12.76
C LYS A 18 -0.01 4.34 13.07
N GLU A 19 0.91 3.54 12.57
CA GLU A 19 0.95 2.11 12.81
C GLU A 19 1.74 1.78 14.07
N ASN A 20 1.48 0.61 14.65
CA ASN A 20 2.15 0.20 15.88
C ASN A 20 3.68 0.07 15.70
N PRO A 21 4.50 0.44 16.72
CA PRO A 21 5.94 0.22 16.72
C PRO A 21 6.29 -1.25 16.48
N GLY A 22 7.35 -1.53 15.70
CA GLY A 22 7.73 -2.89 15.29
C GLY A 22 7.27 -3.31 13.89
N GLN A 23 6.84 -2.35 13.07
CA GLN A 23 6.68 -2.52 11.63
C GLN A 23 8.04 -2.79 10.97
N THR A 24 8.12 -3.80 10.11
CA THR A 24 9.31 -4.12 9.30
C THR A 24 9.21 -3.47 7.91
N LEU A 25 8.03 -2.95 7.59
CA LEU A 25 7.72 -2.36 6.30
C LEU A 25 8.27 -0.94 6.23
N GLN A 26 9.21 -0.73 5.30
CA GLN A 26 9.80 0.57 5.01
C GLN A 26 8.85 1.43 4.16
N ALA A 27 8.88 2.75 4.35
CA ALA A 27 8.05 3.69 3.57
C ALA A 27 8.28 3.56 2.06
N THR A 28 9.53 3.35 1.65
CA THR A 28 9.91 3.11 0.24
C THR A 28 9.32 1.82 -0.31
N ALA A 29 9.30 0.75 0.48
CA ALA A 29 8.67 -0.51 0.09
C ALA A 29 7.15 -0.35 -0.09
N LEU A 30 6.50 0.38 0.84
CA LEU A 30 5.07 0.68 0.77
C LEU A 30 4.70 1.50 -0.49
N VAL A 31 5.51 2.49 -0.86
CA VAL A 31 5.31 3.27 -2.10
C VAL A 31 5.50 2.40 -3.33
N HIS A 32 6.55 1.57 -3.36
CA HIS A 32 6.84 0.71 -4.51
C HIS A 32 5.74 -0.34 -4.73
N GLU A 33 5.28 -1.00 -3.67
CA GLU A 33 4.19 -1.97 -3.77
C GLU A 33 2.86 -1.32 -4.15
N ALA A 34 2.57 -0.11 -3.62
CA ALA A 34 1.40 0.64 -4.03
C ALA A 34 1.43 1.00 -5.52
N TYR A 35 2.60 1.43 -6.04
CA TYR A 35 2.78 1.72 -7.46
C TYR A 35 2.57 0.48 -8.33
N LEU A 36 3.14 -0.67 -7.95
CA LEU A 36 2.96 -1.93 -8.68
C LEU A 36 1.49 -2.35 -8.72
N ARG A 37 0.77 -2.29 -7.58
CA ARG A 37 -0.66 -2.65 -7.53
C ARG A 37 -1.55 -1.69 -8.34
N LEU A 38 -1.21 -0.40 -8.39
CA LEU A 38 -1.92 0.57 -9.21
C LEU A 38 -1.66 0.35 -10.71
N ASN A 39 -0.44 -0.04 -11.10
CA ASN A 39 -0.10 -0.37 -12.49
C ASN A 39 -0.60 -1.75 -12.94
N ALA A 40 -0.82 -2.68 -12.01
CA ALA A 40 -1.35 -4.02 -12.30
C ALA A 40 -2.87 -4.04 -12.53
N GLY A 41 -3.59 -2.98 -12.13
CA GLY A 41 -5.01 -2.84 -12.44
C GLY A 41 -5.24 -2.55 -13.93
N LYS A 42 -6.22 -3.22 -14.55
CA LYS A 42 -6.67 -2.99 -15.94
C LYS A 42 -7.10 -1.54 -16.26
N ASN A 43 -7.14 -0.65 -15.26
CA ASN A 43 -7.43 0.78 -15.38
C ASN A 43 -6.15 1.63 -15.52
N SER A 44 -5.20 1.18 -16.35
CA SER A 44 -4.07 2.00 -16.80
C SER A 44 -4.50 3.14 -17.74
N SER A 45 -5.78 3.18 -18.13
CA SER A 45 -6.37 4.31 -18.85
C SER A 45 -6.47 5.51 -17.93
N SER A 46 -5.52 6.43 -18.12
CA SER A 46 -5.64 7.86 -17.83
C SER A 46 -6.26 8.17 -16.47
N TRP A 47 -5.41 8.17 -15.44
CA TRP A 47 -5.70 8.87 -14.18
C TRP A 47 -5.87 10.36 -14.51
N ASP A 48 -7.09 10.74 -14.90
CA ASP A 48 -7.46 12.06 -15.45
C ASP A 48 -7.19 13.22 -14.49
N SER A 49 -6.86 12.92 -13.24
CA SER A 49 -6.55 13.91 -12.22
C SER A 49 -5.58 13.35 -11.19
N THR A 50 -4.54 14.13 -10.89
CA THR A 50 -3.53 13.85 -9.86
C THR A 50 -4.17 13.54 -8.50
N GLY A 51 -5.32 14.14 -8.18
CA GLY A 51 -6.09 13.85 -6.96
C GLY A 51 -6.62 12.42 -6.88
N HIS A 52 -7.12 11.85 -7.99
CA HIS A 52 -7.58 10.46 -8.03
C HIS A 52 -6.43 9.48 -7.85
N PHE A 53 -5.27 9.79 -8.44
CA PHE A 53 -4.06 8.99 -8.25
C PHE A 53 -3.62 8.99 -6.77
N PHE A 54 -3.59 10.14 -6.11
CA PHE A 54 -3.25 10.21 -4.68
C PHE A 54 -4.27 9.49 -3.79
N ALA A 55 -5.57 9.60 -4.09
CA ALA A 55 -6.61 8.88 -3.36
C ALA A 55 -6.47 7.36 -3.53
N ALA A 56 -6.21 6.90 -4.76
CA ALA A 56 -5.98 5.49 -5.07
C ALA A 56 -4.70 4.98 -4.37
N ALA A 57 -3.60 5.73 -4.43
CA ALA A 57 -2.37 5.40 -3.73
C ALA A 57 -2.58 5.32 -2.20
N ALA A 58 -3.29 6.29 -1.63
CA ALA A 58 -3.63 6.28 -0.21
C ALA A 58 -4.45 5.05 0.20
N LEU A 59 -5.41 4.61 -0.64
CA LEU A 59 -6.23 3.43 -0.41
C LEU A 59 -5.41 2.15 -0.51
N THR A 60 -4.58 2.03 -1.55
CA THR A 60 -3.70 0.88 -1.77
C THR A 60 -2.70 0.73 -0.64
N MET A 61 -2.05 1.82 -0.21
CA MET A 61 -1.15 1.82 0.94
C MET A 61 -1.86 1.35 2.23
N ARG A 62 -3.09 1.80 2.46
CA ARG A 62 -3.88 1.35 3.61
C ARG A 62 -4.16 -0.17 3.55
N ARG A 63 -4.52 -0.70 2.37
CA ARG A 63 -4.74 -2.15 2.19
C ARG A 63 -3.48 -2.96 2.50
N ILE A 64 -2.32 -2.52 1.98
CA ILE A 64 -1.03 -3.19 2.24
C ILE A 64 -0.71 -3.21 3.74
N LEU A 65 -0.90 -2.09 4.45
CA LEU A 65 -0.66 -2.02 5.90
C LEU A 65 -1.58 -2.95 6.68
N VAL A 66 -2.88 -2.98 6.33
CA VAL A 66 -3.86 -3.89 6.94
C VAL A 66 -3.50 -5.35 6.68
N ASP A 67 -3.13 -5.72 5.45
CA ASP A 67 -2.71 -7.07 5.10
C ASP A 67 -1.46 -7.48 5.89
N ASN A 68 -0.48 -6.57 6.01
CA ASN A 68 0.72 -6.83 6.79
C ASN A 68 0.42 -7.01 8.29
N ALA A 69 -0.46 -6.17 8.85
CA ALA A 69 -0.91 -6.30 10.23
C ALA A 69 -1.67 -7.62 10.46
N ARG A 70 -2.56 -8.00 9.52
CA ARG A 70 -3.28 -9.28 9.54
C ARG A 70 -2.32 -10.46 9.48
N ARG A 71 -1.35 -10.47 8.55
CA ARG A 71 -0.33 -11.52 8.43
C ARG A 71 0.51 -11.65 9.70
N LYS A 72 0.95 -10.54 10.29
CA LYS A 72 1.69 -10.56 11.56
C LYS A 72 0.87 -11.15 12.70
N ASN A 73 -0.42 -10.85 12.76
CA ASN A 73 -1.31 -11.44 13.76
C ASN A 73 -1.53 -12.94 13.52
N SER A 74 -1.70 -13.34 12.26
CA SER A 74 -1.86 -14.74 11.84
C SER A 74 -0.61 -15.57 12.13
N ALA A 75 0.58 -15.03 11.86
CA ALA A 75 1.86 -15.67 12.14
C ALA A 75 2.11 -15.87 13.64
N LYS A 76 1.64 -14.93 14.48
CA LYS A 76 1.71 -15.06 15.94
C LYS A 76 0.74 -16.09 16.52
N HIS A 77 -0.31 -16.45 15.77
CA HIS A 77 -1.35 -17.39 16.19
C HIS A 77 -1.38 -18.71 15.41
N GLY A 78 -0.36 -19.01 14.59
CA GLY A 78 -0.24 -20.28 13.87
C GLY A 78 -1.21 -20.46 12.69
N GLY A 79 -1.57 -19.39 11.97
CA GLY A 79 -2.60 -19.42 10.92
C GLY A 79 -2.06 -19.26 9.50
N HIS A 80 -2.13 -20.33 8.72
CA HIS A 80 -2.03 -20.38 7.26
C HIS A 80 -3.24 -19.67 6.64
N LEU A 81 -3.06 -18.50 6.01
CA LEU A 81 -4.12 -17.87 5.22
C LEU A 81 -3.54 -17.40 3.88
N ASP A 82 -3.79 -18.27 2.90
CA ASP A 82 -3.66 -18.06 1.47
C ASP A 82 -4.26 -16.72 1.07
N GLN A 83 -3.45 -15.92 0.37
CA GLN A 83 -3.87 -14.63 -0.12
C GLN A 83 -4.66 -14.86 -1.41
N ILE A 84 -5.96 -15.05 -1.29
CA ILE A 84 -6.85 -15.11 -2.45
C ILE A 84 -6.89 -13.71 -3.07
N GLU A 85 -6.19 -13.54 -4.19
CA GLU A 85 -6.47 -12.45 -5.13
C GLU A 85 -7.91 -12.63 -5.62
N LEU A 86 -8.80 -11.76 -5.13
CA LEU A 86 -10.14 -11.62 -5.69
C LEU A 86 -9.99 -11.00 -7.09
N ASN A 87 -9.92 -11.86 -8.11
CA ASN A 87 -10.16 -11.49 -9.49
C ASN A 87 -11.49 -12.14 -9.91
N GLU A 88 -12.47 -11.28 -10.21
CA GLU A 88 -13.61 -11.60 -11.07
C GLU A 88 -13.34 -11.07 -12.50
#